data_AF-A0A3N0I0U0-F1
#
_entry.id   AF-A0A3N0I0U0-F1
#
_cell.length_a   1.000
_cell.length_b   1.000
_cell.length_c   1.000
_cell.angle_alpha   90.00
_cell.angle_beta   90.00
_cell.angle_gamma   90.00
#
_symmetry.space_group_name_H-M   'P 1'
#
loop_
_entity.id
_entity.type
_entity.pdbx_description
1 polymer ?
#
loop_
_entity_poly.entity_id
_entity_poly.type
_entity_poly.pdbx_seq_one_letter_code
_entity_poly.pdbx_strand_id
1 'polypeptide(L)'
;MKFSDIDFSSIANMMNNLSDEQKENLNSMAQDMMDKVQTEPEEEISFYEYLHIDEKDYKELPGQVLDYIEAASDMEQFYEDDENADVSAAALYYAKAVLVMEREYHFPIFKNVLQVPNMTIPATTTIQSYWNALTDENIHRLADEYFGSSDQWVKEKQLLQTVMICLNRAEYDVIHAQDLQVLKKALIDEQGLLQIAALQ
;
A
#
# COMPACT_ATOMS: atom_id res chain seq x y z
N MET A 1 20.81 -21.99 2.70
CA MET A 1 22.28 -22.17 2.63
C MET A 1 22.85 -20.94 1.96
N LYS A 2 23.90 -20.30 2.52
CA LYS A 2 24.52 -19.14 1.88
C LYS A 2 25.53 -19.64 0.83
N PHE A 3 25.59 -19.00 -0.33
CA PHE A 3 26.56 -19.33 -1.40
C PHE A 3 28.03 -19.30 -0.93
N SER A 4 28.32 -18.58 0.16
CA SER A 4 29.62 -18.52 0.82
C SER A 4 30.07 -19.82 1.48
N ASP A 5 29.15 -20.77 1.72
CA ASP A 5 29.43 -22.03 2.42
C ASP A 5 29.76 -23.18 1.45
N ILE A 6 29.74 -22.91 0.14
CA ILE A 6 30.10 -23.88 -0.90
C ILE A 6 31.61 -23.83 -1.12
N ASP A 7 32.31 -24.90 -0.73
CA ASP A 7 33.75 -25.05 -0.98
C ASP A 7 34.02 -25.39 -2.46
N PHE A 8 34.19 -24.36 -3.28
CA PHE A 8 34.52 -24.47 -4.69
C PHE A 8 35.85 -25.19 -4.96
N SER A 9 36.74 -25.31 -3.97
CA SER A 9 37.99 -26.08 -4.12
C SER A 9 37.73 -27.60 -4.17
N SER A 10 36.74 -28.07 -3.41
CA SER A 10 36.28 -29.47 -3.44
C SER A 10 35.59 -29.81 -4.77
N ILE A 11 34.84 -28.87 -5.35
CA ILE A 11 34.21 -29.01 -6.68
C ILE A 11 35.28 -29.07 -7.78
N ALA A 12 36.28 -28.19 -7.72
CA ALA A 12 37.39 -28.19 -8.68
C ALA A 12 38.21 -29.50 -8.65
N ASN A 13 38.44 -30.06 -7.47
CA ASN A 13 39.13 -31.34 -7.31
C ASN A 13 38.30 -32.53 -7.86
N MET A 14 36.97 -32.53 -7.69
CA MET A 14 36.11 -33.52 -8.33
C MET A 14 36.11 -33.37 -9.86
N MET A 15 36.04 -32.15 -10.38
CA MET A 15 36.06 -31.86 -11.82
C MET A 15 37.37 -32.27 -12.48
N ASN A 16 38.50 -32.21 -11.76
CA ASN A 16 39.80 -32.66 -12.25
C ASN A 16 39.94 -34.18 -12.35
N ASN A 17 39.16 -34.95 -11.59
CA ASN A 17 39.17 -36.42 -11.60
C ASN A 17 38.19 -37.04 -12.61
N LEU A 18 37.43 -36.23 -13.33
CA LEU A 18 36.52 -36.68 -14.39
C LEU A 18 37.27 -36.86 -15.72
N SER A 19 36.82 -37.83 -16.52
CA SER A 19 37.27 -37.97 -17.90
C SER A 19 36.82 -36.79 -18.76
N ASP A 20 37.50 -36.53 -19.88
CA ASP A 20 37.17 -35.41 -20.76
C ASP A 20 35.72 -35.46 -21.25
N GLU A 21 35.21 -36.67 -21.55
CA GLU A 21 33.82 -36.92 -21.95
C GLU A 21 32.80 -36.55 -20.86
N GLN A 22 33.14 -36.78 -19.59
CA GLN A 22 32.28 -36.42 -18.45
C GLN A 22 32.30 -34.92 -18.17
N LYS A 23 33.43 -34.25 -18.38
CA LYS A 23 33.51 -32.78 -18.28
C LYS A 23 32.72 -32.11 -19.39
N GLU A 24 32.78 -32.67 -20.60
CA GLU A 24 32.05 -32.17 -21.75
C GLU A 24 30.52 -32.33 -21.56
N ASN A 25 30.07 -33.48 -21.04
CA ASN A 25 28.66 -33.67 -20.66
C ASN A 25 28.19 -32.73 -19.53
N LEU A 26 29.01 -32.49 -18.50
CA LEU A 26 28.66 -31.54 -17.43
C LEU A 26 28.58 -30.11 -17.94
N ASN A 27 29.51 -29.71 -18.82
CA ASN A 27 29.48 -28.39 -19.45
C ASN A 27 28.25 -28.24 -20.34
N SER A 28 27.88 -29.27 -21.11
CA SER A 28 26.65 -29.30 -21.90
C SER A 28 25.41 -29.17 -21.01
N MET A 29 25.34 -29.90 -19.89
CA MET A 29 24.21 -29.80 -18.95
C MET A 29 24.13 -28.43 -18.27
N ALA A 30 25.27 -27.83 -17.90
CA ALA A 30 25.33 -26.50 -17.33
C ALA A 30 24.91 -25.44 -18.36
N GLN A 31 25.30 -25.61 -19.62
CA GLN A 31 24.93 -24.71 -20.70
C GLN A 31 23.45 -24.84 -21.07
N ASP A 32 22.91 -26.05 -21.12
CA ASP A 32 21.46 -26.29 -21.27
C ASP A 32 20.66 -25.71 -20.11
N MET A 33 21.19 -25.74 -18.88
CA MET A 33 20.58 -25.07 -17.74
C MET A 33 20.66 -23.54 -17.87
N MET A 34 21.78 -22.97 -18.30
CA MET A 34 21.88 -21.52 -18.52
C MET A 34 20.98 -21.05 -19.68
N ASP A 35 20.88 -21.82 -20.75
CA ASP A 35 20.00 -21.53 -21.89
C ASP A 35 18.52 -21.66 -21.49
N LYS A 36 18.17 -22.59 -20.58
CA LYS A 36 16.82 -22.68 -19.98
C LYS A 36 16.54 -21.64 -18.90
N VAL A 37 17.58 -21.06 -18.30
CA VAL A 37 17.53 -19.93 -17.36
C VAL A 37 17.66 -18.59 -18.12
N GLN A 38 17.34 -18.58 -19.41
CA GLN A 38 16.73 -17.38 -20.02
C GLN A 38 15.38 -17.16 -19.32
N THR A 39 15.47 -16.60 -18.12
CA THR A 39 14.35 -15.99 -17.43
C THR A 39 13.83 -14.92 -18.39
N GLU A 40 12.58 -15.08 -18.85
CA GLU A 40 11.87 -13.92 -19.35
C GLU A 40 12.02 -12.85 -18.26
N PRO A 41 12.45 -11.63 -18.60
CA PRO A 41 12.57 -10.58 -17.58
C PRO A 41 11.21 -10.51 -16.91
N GLU A 42 11.14 -10.80 -15.61
CA GLU A 42 9.96 -10.50 -14.82
C GLU A 42 9.70 -9.02 -15.07
N GLU A 43 8.59 -8.70 -15.72
CA GLU A 43 8.20 -7.31 -15.96
C GLU A 43 7.98 -6.70 -14.57
N GLU A 44 8.99 -6.00 -14.08
CA GLU A 44 8.95 -5.27 -12.82
C GLU A 44 8.03 -4.06 -13.05
N ILE A 45 6.73 -4.28 -12.89
CA ILE A 45 5.71 -3.23 -13.00
C ILE A 45 6.05 -2.17 -11.95
N SER A 46 6.12 -0.91 -12.38
CA SER A 46 6.43 0.17 -11.44
C SER A 46 5.31 0.33 -10.40
N PHE A 47 5.64 0.72 -9.17
CA PHE A 47 4.64 0.75 -8.09
C PHE A 47 3.49 1.74 -8.35
N TYR A 48 3.73 2.83 -9.09
CA TYR A 48 2.66 3.75 -9.48
C TYR A 48 1.70 3.14 -10.52
N GLU A 49 2.21 2.30 -11.43
CA GLU A 49 1.38 1.52 -12.35
C GLU A 49 0.57 0.45 -11.61
N TYR A 50 1.16 -0.20 -10.60
CA TYR A 50 0.46 -1.12 -9.70
C TYR A 50 -0.71 -0.43 -8.99
N LEU A 51 -0.52 0.83 -8.58
CA LEU A 51 -1.55 1.63 -7.94
C LEU A 51 -2.49 2.32 -8.94
N HIS A 52 -2.39 2.11 -10.25
CA HIS A 52 -3.23 2.80 -11.23
C HIS A 52 -3.25 4.34 -11.07
N ILE A 53 -2.14 4.93 -10.60
CA ILE A 53 -1.97 6.38 -10.41
C ILE A 53 -0.96 6.89 -11.44
N ASP A 54 -1.25 8.04 -12.05
CA ASP A 54 -0.29 8.71 -12.93
C ASP A 54 1.02 9.02 -12.18
N GLU A 55 2.17 8.77 -12.79
CA GLU A 55 3.49 8.96 -12.17
C GLU A 55 3.66 10.36 -11.53
N LYS A 56 3.06 11.38 -12.16
CA LYS A 56 3.07 12.75 -11.66
C LYS A 56 2.39 12.85 -10.29
N ASP A 57 1.20 12.30 -10.17
CA ASP A 57 0.38 12.44 -8.96
C ASP A 57 0.87 11.48 -7.87
N TYR A 58 1.46 10.33 -8.26
CA TYR A 58 2.19 9.47 -7.35
C TYR A 58 3.35 10.20 -6.65
N LYS A 59 4.10 11.04 -7.38
CA LYS A 59 5.19 11.84 -6.81
C LYS A 59 4.71 12.97 -5.89
N GLU A 60 3.43 13.30 -5.92
CA GLU A 60 2.83 14.30 -5.04
C GLU A 60 2.39 13.69 -3.69
N LEU A 61 2.28 12.36 -3.60
CA LEU A 61 1.96 11.68 -2.34
C LEU A 61 3.13 11.76 -1.35
N PRO A 62 2.87 11.96 -0.05
CA PRO A 62 3.92 11.93 0.98
C PRO A 62 4.65 10.58 0.99
N GLY A 63 5.98 10.58 1.14
CA GLY A 63 6.77 9.34 1.14
C GLY A 63 6.29 8.31 2.18
N GLN A 64 5.88 8.79 3.36
CA GLN A 64 5.32 7.91 4.41
C GLN A 64 4.00 7.23 3.99
N VAL A 65 3.20 7.88 3.13
CA VAL A 65 1.97 7.30 2.59
C VAL A 65 2.33 6.16 1.64
N LEU A 66 3.34 6.36 0.78
CA LEU A 66 3.85 5.33 -0.12
C LEU A 66 4.41 4.13 0.66
N ASP A 67 5.21 4.37 1.70
CA ASP A 67 5.74 3.30 2.57
C ASP A 67 4.62 2.43 3.18
N TYR A 68 3.49 3.05 3.56
CA TYR A 68 2.35 2.31 4.10
C TYR A 68 1.58 1.56 3.02
N ILE A 69 1.47 2.10 1.81
CA ILE A 69 0.81 1.40 0.70
C ILE A 69 1.65 0.20 0.25
N GLU A 70 2.97 0.33 0.20
CA GLU A 70 3.91 -0.77 -0.07
C GLU A 70 3.79 -1.85 1.01
N ALA A 71 3.86 -1.47 2.29
CA ALA A 71 3.67 -2.42 3.38
C ALA A 71 2.30 -3.11 3.37
N ALA A 72 1.24 -2.44 2.87
CA ALA A 72 -0.06 -3.07 2.69
C ALA A 72 -0.04 -4.11 1.56
N SER A 73 0.58 -3.76 0.43
CA SER A 73 0.76 -4.65 -0.72
C SER A 73 1.57 -5.90 -0.37
N ASP A 74 2.69 -5.73 0.34
CA ASP A 74 3.53 -6.86 0.79
C ASP A 74 2.74 -7.84 1.67
N MET A 75 1.90 -7.31 2.56
CA MET A 75 1.06 -8.12 3.44
C MET A 75 -0.04 -8.84 2.67
N GLU A 76 -0.60 -8.25 1.62
CA GLU A 76 -1.58 -8.88 0.76
C GLU A 76 -0.95 -10.02 -0.06
N GLN A 77 0.21 -9.78 -0.67
CA GLN A 77 0.94 -10.78 -1.46
C GLN A 77 1.35 -11.98 -0.61
N PHE A 78 1.72 -11.77 0.66
CA PHE A 78 2.06 -12.87 1.57
C PHE A 78 0.91 -13.89 1.73
N TYR A 79 -0.35 -13.47 1.53
CA TYR A 79 -1.54 -14.30 1.68
C TYR A 79 -2.25 -14.61 0.35
N GLU A 80 -1.60 -14.38 -0.80
CA GLU A 80 -2.26 -14.48 -2.12
C GLU A 80 -2.86 -15.87 -2.42
N ASP A 81 -2.25 -16.93 -1.87
CA ASP A 81 -2.68 -18.32 -2.06
C ASP A 81 -3.72 -18.81 -1.03
N ASP A 82 -4.08 -18.00 -0.03
CA ASP A 82 -5.05 -18.36 1.02
C ASP A 82 -6.28 -17.46 0.98
N GLU A 83 -7.33 -17.94 0.32
CA GLU A 83 -8.62 -17.25 0.20
C GLU A 83 -9.30 -16.96 1.56
N ASN A 84 -8.92 -17.67 2.63
CA ASN A 84 -9.48 -17.49 3.97
C ASN A 84 -8.53 -16.76 4.92
N ALA A 85 -7.41 -16.23 4.42
CA ALA A 85 -6.45 -15.50 5.23
C ALA A 85 -7.07 -14.23 5.82
N ASP A 86 -6.64 -13.91 7.04
CA ASP A 86 -6.94 -12.65 7.66
C ASP A 86 -5.97 -11.57 7.18
N VAL A 87 -6.47 -10.68 6.32
CA VAL A 87 -5.69 -9.57 5.75
C VAL A 87 -5.85 -8.27 6.54
N SER A 88 -6.24 -8.37 7.82
CA SER A 88 -6.40 -7.21 8.71
C SER A 88 -5.14 -6.32 8.81
N ALA A 89 -3.95 -6.92 8.73
CA ALA A 89 -2.69 -6.17 8.72
C ALA A 89 -2.58 -5.21 7.52
N ALA A 90 -2.95 -5.68 6.32
CA ALA A 90 -2.94 -4.85 5.11
C ALA A 90 -3.93 -3.68 5.23
N ALA A 91 -5.14 -3.94 5.72
CA ALA A 91 -6.15 -2.90 5.97
C ALA A 91 -5.66 -1.84 6.97
N LEU A 92 -4.93 -2.25 8.02
CA LEU A 92 -4.34 -1.33 8.99
C LEU A 92 -3.31 -0.39 8.33
N TYR A 93 -2.49 -0.91 7.41
CA TYR A 93 -1.52 -0.10 6.68
C TYR A 93 -2.19 0.90 5.73
N TYR A 94 -3.23 0.49 4.99
CA TYR A 94 -4.03 1.42 4.21
C TYR A 94 -4.69 2.52 5.07
N ALA A 95 -5.22 2.15 6.24
CA ALA A 95 -5.80 3.14 7.15
C ALA A 95 -4.76 4.13 7.71
N LYS A 96 -3.51 3.68 7.91
CA LYS A 96 -2.40 4.59 8.28
C LYS A 96 -2.07 5.56 7.16
N ALA A 97 -2.06 5.11 5.90
CA ALA A 97 -1.86 5.96 4.73
C ALA A 97 -2.91 7.10 4.70
N VAL A 98 -4.20 6.77 4.84
CA VAL A 98 -5.28 7.78 4.93
C VAL A 98 -5.07 8.73 6.11
N LEU A 99 -4.71 8.22 7.29
CA LEU A 99 -4.53 9.06 8.46
C LEU A 99 -3.37 10.06 8.30
N VAL A 100 -2.32 9.69 7.58
CA VAL A 100 -1.23 10.62 7.24
C VAL A 100 -1.75 11.70 6.30
N MET A 101 -2.50 11.34 5.26
CA MET A 101 -3.11 12.31 4.34
C MET A 101 -4.01 13.30 5.08
N GLU A 102 -4.91 12.81 5.94
CA GLU A 102 -5.79 13.66 6.78
C GLU A 102 -5.00 14.62 7.67
N ARG A 103 -3.91 14.14 8.27
CA ARG A 103 -3.06 14.94 9.15
C ARG A 103 -2.27 16.01 8.41
N GLU A 104 -1.89 15.74 7.17
CA GLU A 104 -1.11 16.64 6.35
C GLU A 104 -1.98 17.72 5.72
N TYR A 105 -3.11 17.33 5.12
CA TYR A 105 -3.94 18.21 4.30
C TYR A 105 -5.14 18.79 5.05
N HIS A 106 -5.84 17.98 5.83
CA HIS A 106 -7.12 18.39 6.45
C HIS A 106 -6.99 18.90 7.89
N PHE A 107 -5.98 18.44 8.64
CA PHE A 107 -5.78 18.89 10.02
C PHE A 107 -5.77 20.43 10.19
N PRO A 108 -5.04 21.22 9.35
CA PRO A 108 -5.05 22.67 9.48
C PRO A 108 -6.45 23.28 9.29
N ILE A 109 -7.25 22.74 8.37
CA ILE A 109 -8.62 23.17 8.09
C ILE A 109 -9.50 22.85 9.30
N PHE A 110 -9.46 21.62 9.79
CA PHE A 110 -10.29 21.17 10.91
C PHE A 110 -9.96 21.94 12.19
N LYS A 111 -8.69 22.27 12.40
CA LYS A 111 -8.24 23.06 13.54
C LYS A 111 -8.58 24.54 13.43
N ASN A 112 -8.31 25.18 12.30
CA ASN A 112 -8.36 26.64 12.20
C ASN A 112 -9.70 27.16 11.67
N VAL A 113 -10.30 26.43 10.73
CA VAL A 113 -11.58 26.78 10.10
C VAL A 113 -12.71 26.22 10.94
N LEU A 114 -12.84 24.89 11.02
CA LEU A 114 -13.93 24.26 11.76
C LEU A 114 -13.80 24.40 13.27
N GLN A 115 -12.58 24.64 13.77
CA GLN A 115 -12.28 24.78 15.20
C GLN A 115 -12.77 23.57 16.00
N VAL A 116 -12.54 22.36 15.47
CA VAL A 116 -13.00 21.11 16.06
C VAL A 116 -12.39 20.95 17.46
N PRO A 117 -13.23 20.77 18.51
CA PRO A 117 -12.74 20.54 19.86
C PRO A 117 -11.82 19.32 19.93
N ASN A 118 -10.72 19.43 20.68
CA ASN A 118 -9.74 18.36 20.90
C ASN A 118 -8.87 17.96 19.69
N MET A 119 -8.98 18.62 18.53
CA MET A 119 -8.03 18.48 17.42
C MET A 119 -6.91 19.53 17.51
N THR A 120 -6.12 19.48 18.59
CA THR A 120 -5.08 20.48 18.88
C THR A 120 -3.71 20.08 18.33
N ILE A 121 -3.42 18.77 18.31
CA ILE A 121 -2.15 18.15 17.92
C ILE A 121 -2.44 17.10 16.82
N PRO A 122 -1.79 17.16 15.66
CA PRO A 122 -2.04 16.20 14.57
C PRO A 122 -1.81 14.75 15.00
N ALA A 123 -0.74 14.49 15.75
CA ALA A 123 -0.33 13.14 16.17
C ALA A 123 -1.36 12.41 17.05
N THR A 124 -2.28 13.13 17.69
CA THR A 124 -3.32 12.53 18.54
C THR A 124 -4.67 12.36 17.83
N THR A 125 -4.76 12.75 16.55
CA THR A 125 -5.97 12.57 15.75
C THR A 125 -6.12 11.13 15.25
N THR A 126 -7.35 10.72 14.99
CA THR A 126 -7.72 9.41 14.45
C THR A 126 -8.64 9.60 13.24
N ILE A 127 -8.78 8.58 12.38
CA ILE A 127 -9.78 8.61 11.29
C ILE A 127 -11.17 8.98 11.81
N GLN A 128 -11.55 8.43 12.97
CA GLN A 128 -12.82 8.73 13.61
C GLN A 128 -12.97 10.21 14.01
N SER A 129 -11.90 10.88 14.42
CA SER A 129 -11.97 12.31 14.73
C SER A 129 -12.30 13.17 13.49
N TYR A 130 -11.72 12.85 12.33
CA TYR A 130 -12.03 13.54 11.06
C TYR A 130 -13.46 13.20 10.61
N TRP A 131 -13.84 11.93 10.63
CA TRP A 131 -15.19 11.51 10.25
C TRP A 131 -16.30 12.16 11.08
N ASN A 132 -16.12 12.22 12.42
CA ASN A 132 -17.07 12.86 13.32
C ASN A 132 -17.18 14.37 13.08
N ALA A 133 -16.09 15.02 12.68
CA ALA A 133 -16.06 16.45 12.44
C ALA A 133 -16.75 16.85 11.12
N LEU A 134 -16.90 15.93 10.15
CA LEU A 134 -17.64 16.17 8.92
C LEU A 134 -19.16 16.06 9.14
N THR A 135 -19.74 16.90 10.00
CA THR A 135 -21.20 17.07 10.12
C THR A 135 -21.77 17.81 8.92
N ASP A 136 -23.07 17.72 8.67
CA ASP A 136 -23.70 18.44 7.54
C ASP A 136 -23.47 19.96 7.64
N GLU A 137 -23.53 20.50 8.86
CA GLU A 137 -23.21 21.91 9.15
C GLU A 137 -21.76 22.26 8.79
N ASN A 138 -20.80 21.43 9.19
CA ASN A 138 -19.38 21.67 8.89
C ASN A 138 -19.09 21.49 7.40
N ILE A 139 -19.73 20.54 6.72
CA ILE A 139 -19.59 20.35 5.26
C ILE A 139 -20.10 21.58 4.50
N HIS A 140 -21.25 22.13 4.89
CA HIS A 140 -21.76 23.37 4.30
C HIS A 140 -20.82 24.54 4.56
N ARG A 141 -20.31 24.64 5.80
CA ARG A 141 -19.34 25.68 6.16
C ARG A 141 -18.06 25.59 5.34
N LEU A 142 -17.49 24.41 5.13
CA LEU A 142 -16.30 24.22 4.29
C LEU A 142 -16.55 24.69 2.85
N ALA A 143 -17.73 24.39 2.31
CA ALA A 143 -18.12 24.83 0.98
C ALA A 143 -18.31 26.36 0.89
N ASP A 144 -18.96 26.96 1.88
CA ASP A 144 -19.15 28.42 1.96
C ASP A 144 -17.81 29.17 2.13
N GLU A 145 -16.82 28.53 2.78
CA GLU A 145 -15.46 29.05 2.95
C GLU A 145 -14.51 28.66 1.80
N TYR A 146 -15.02 28.06 0.72
CA TYR A 146 -14.30 27.70 -0.52
C TYR A 146 -13.24 26.59 -0.40
N PHE A 147 -13.29 25.75 0.64
CA PHE A 147 -12.41 24.58 0.82
C PHE A 147 -12.86 23.36 -0.02
N GLY A 148 -13.38 23.57 -1.23
CA GLY A 148 -14.02 22.54 -2.05
C GLY A 148 -15.55 22.48 -1.91
N SER A 149 -16.21 21.63 -2.72
CA SER A 149 -17.67 21.53 -2.75
C SER A 149 -18.23 20.57 -1.70
N SER A 150 -19.49 20.75 -1.32
CA SER A 150 -20.16 19.83 -0.38
C SER A 150 -20.16 18.38 -0.87
N ASP A 151 -20.32 18.14 -2.17
CA ASP A 151 -20.29 16.79 -2.75
C ASP A 151 -18.92 16.11 -2.56
N GLN A 152 -17.83 16.86 -2.66
CA GLN A 152 -16.49 16.31 -2.43
C GLN A 152 -16.29 15.95 -0.94
N TRP A 153 -16.71 16.81 -0.01
CA TRP A 153 -16.63 16.50 1.42
C TRP A 153 -17.56 15.37 1.86
N VAL A 154 -18.71 15.19 1.20
CA VAL A 154 -19.57 14.03 1.42
C VAL A 154 -18.87 12.73 0.98
N LYS A 155 -18.15 12.76 -0.16
CA LYS A 155 -17.34 11.63 -0.60
C LYS A 155 -16.20 11.34 0.37
N GLU A 156 -15.51 12.37 0.86
CA GLU A 156 -14.46 12.23 1.88
C GLU A 156 -15.03 11.54 3.13
N LYS A 157 -16.18 12.00 3.62
CA LYS A 157 -16.86 11.36 4.77
C LYS A 157 -17.20 9.89 4.51
N GLN A 158 -17.61 9.52 3.29
CA GLN A 158 -17.89 8.13 2.92
C GLN A 158 -16.61 7.29 2.84
N LEU A 159 -15.50 7.86 2.36
CA LEU A 159 -14.19 7.23 2.36
C LEU A 159 -13.75 6.92 3.79
N LEU A 160 -13.74 7.93 4.67
CA LEU A 160 -13.39 7.76 6.08
C LEU A 160 -14.30 6.74 6.79
N GLN A 161 -15.59 6.70 6.44
CA GLN A 161 -16.52 5.68 6.96
C GLN A 161 -16.09 4.27 6.53
N THR A 162 -15.72 4.09 5.26
CA THR A 162 -15.26 2.80 4.72
C THR A 162 -14.00 2.32 5.46
N VAL A 163 -13.02 3.23 5.62
CA VAL A 163 -11.79 2.95 6.37
C VAL A 163 -12.09 2.58 7.82
N MET A 164 -13.01 3.29 8.48
CA MET A 164 -13.42 2.98 9.85
C MET A 164 -14.10 1.62 9.99
N ILE A 165 -14.93 1.22 9.03
CA ILE A 165 -15.58 -0.10 9.04
C ILE A 165 -14.50 -1.19 8.97
N CYS A 166 -13.52 -1.05 8.07
CA CYS A 166 -12.38 -1.96 8.00
C CYS A 166 -11.60 -1.98 9.31
N LEU A 167 -11.24 -0.82 9.88
CA LEU A 167 -10.51 -0.76 11.16
C LEU A 167 -11.26 -1.47 12.31
N ASN A 168 -12.56 -1.22 12.45
CA ASN A 168 -13.36 -1.90 13.47
C ASN A 168 -13.40 -3.42 13.24
N ARG A 169 -13.50 -3.86 11.99
CA ARG A 169 -13.45 -5.29 11.68
C ARG A 169 -12.08 -5.89 11.99
N ALA A 170 -10.98 -5.24 11.61
CA ALA A 170 -9.63 -5.70 11.97
C ALA A 170 -9.40 -5.78 13.49
N GLU A 171 -10.11 -4.99 14.30
CA GLU A 171 -9.99 -5.02 15.75
C GLU A 171 -10.78 -6.18 16.38
N TYR A 172 -11.97 -6.48 15.85
CA TYR A 172 -12.94 -7.37 16.51
C TYR A 172 -13.26 -8.66 15.74
N ASP A 173 -12.80 -8.79 14.50
CA ASP A 173 -13.12 -9.88 13.57
C ASP A 173 -11.99 -10.06 12.52
N VAL A 174 -12.27 -10.80 11.46
CA VAL A 174 -11.38 -11.02 10.30
C VAL A 174 -11.77 -10.11 9.14
N ILE A 175 -10.75 -9.63 8.42
CA ILE A 175 -10.92 -9.00 7.11
C ILE A 175 -10.51 -10.01 6.04
N HIS A 176 -11.44 -10.31 5.13
CA HIS A 176 -11.16 -11.18 4.00
C HIS A 176 -10.63 -10.37 2.81
N ALA A 177 -10.03 -11.05 1.84
CA ALA A 177 -9.52 -10.40 0.63
C ALA A 177 -10.58 -9.54 -0.08
N GLN A 178 -11.86 -9.96 -0.13
CA GLN A 178 -12.91 -9.15 -0.78
C GLN A 178 -13.17 -7.83 -0.03
N ASP A 179 -13.11 -7.84 1.30
CA ASP A 179 -13.28 -6.63 2.11
C ASP A 179 -12.12 -5.65 1.86
N LEU A 180 -10.89 -6.18 1.73
CA LEU A 180 -9.72 -5.40 1.38
C LEU A 180 -9.83 -4.79 -0.03
N GLN A 181 -10.35 -5.54 -1.01
CA GLN A 181 -10.56 -5.00 -2.36
C GLN A 181 -11.55 -3.82 -2.38
N VAL A 182 -12.59 -3.84 -1.53
CA VAL A 182 -13.50 -2.68 -1.39
C VAL A 182 -12.74 -1.46 -0.88
N LEU A 183 -11.85 -1.63 0.10
CA LEU A 183 -11.02 -0.56 0.62
C LEU A 183 -10.03 -0.05 -0.44
N LYS A 184 -9.34 -0.94 -1.15
CA LYS A 184 -8.39 -0.61 -2.23
C LYS A 184 -9.08 0.17 -3.33
N LYS A 185 -10.24 -0.29 -3.78
CA LYS A 185 -11.05 0.39 -4.79
C LYS A 185 -11.35 1.84 -4.39
N ALA A 186 -11.79 2.06 -3.14
CA ALA A 186 -12.10 3.41 -2.66
C ALA A 186 -10.85 4.31 -2.58
N LEU A 187 -9.71 3.76 -2.17
CA LEU A 187 -8.48 4.54 -1.96
C LEU A 187 -7.70 4.82 -3.25
N ILE A 188 -7.65 3.82 -4.13
CA ILE A 188 -6.75 3.75 -5.27
C ILE A 188 -7.54 3.99 -6.55
N ASP A 189 -8.44 3.08 -6.92
CA ASP A 189 -9.19 3.15 -8.19
C ASP A 189 -10.10 4.38 -8.28
N GLU A 190 -10.76 4.72 -7.16
CA GLU A 190 -11.61 5.90 -7.04
C GLU A 190 -10.82 7.15 -6.58
N GLN A 191 -9.49 7.03 -6.51
CA GLN A 191 -8.56 8.11 -6.19
C GLN A 191 -8.82 8.80 -4.85
N GLY A 192 -9.35 8.08 -3.85
CA GLY A 192 -9.66 8.64 -2.53
C GLY A 192 -8.46 9.34 -1.88
N LEU A 193 -7.25 8.76 -2.01
CA LEU A 193 -6.03 9.38 -1.47
C LEU A 193 -5.74 10.74 -2.14
N LEU A 194 -5.83 10.82 -3.46
CA LEU A 194 -5.58 12.07 -4.20
C LEU A 194 -6.67 13.11 -3.93
N GLN A 195 -7.92 12.67 -3.69
CA GLN A 195 -9.02 13.56 -3.33
C GLN A 195 -8.76 14.29 -2.01
N ILE A 196 -8.19 13.61 -1.00
CA ILE A 196 -7.77 14.24 0.26
C ILE A 196 -6.76 15.36 0.00
N ALA A 197 -5.75 15.12 -0.83
CA ALA A 197 -4.76 16.15 -1.15
C ALA A 197 -5.36 17.34 -1.92
N ALA A 198 -6.41 17.12 -2.71
CA ALA A 198 -7.05 18.14 -3.53
C ALA A 198 -8.03 19.06 -2.75
N LEU A 199 -8.46 18.66 -1.56
CA LEU A 199 -9.40 19.40 -0.72
C LEU A 199 -8.65 20.33 0.25
N GLN A 200 -8.39 21.56 -0.21
CA GLN A 200 -7.65 22.60 0.54
C GLN A 200 -8.22 24.00 0.35
#